data_AF-A0A7Y0CMP8-F1
#
_entry.id   AF-A0A7Y0CMP8-F1
#
_cell.length_a   1.000
_cell.length_b   1.000
_cell.length_c   1.000
_cell.angle_alpha   90.00
_cell.angle_beta   90.00
_cell.angle_gamma   90.00
#
_symmetry.space_group_name_H-M   'P 1'
#
loop_
_entity.id
_entity.type
_entity.pdbx_description
1 polymer ?
#
loop_
_entity_poly.entity_id
_entity_poly.type
_entity_poly.pdbx_seq_one_letter_code
_entity_poly.pdbx_strand_id
1 'polypeptide(L)'
;MSLSSATLSAIQQAGAAVFSADLELKNAVKDYAQRVNAAMVSNPYHLGNDSLFENWKVVARLSQTMAGIEEEIKKVYQVAAELIADDQPLVVQVASLAAPIRANDASVVSQNDMTPTDVLVKSKKKKLKSGTTRSTRAPKPGPSPVKPVGVRKSTQQLNGNPAKLLQYFEKILNSKKFTVLSQTAAGQETGIPLGSMTAATKKLIESGRVIAGPTGSFRLATAK
;
A
#
# COMPACT_ATOMS: atom_id res chain seq x y z
N MET A 1 3.50 41.24 -18.04
CA MET A 1 2.92 40.07 -18.71
C MET A 1 2.01 39.40 -17.71
N SER A 2 0.71 39.51 -17.91
CA SER A 2 -0.31 39.00 -17.01
C SER A 2 -0.48 37.50 -17.20
N LEU A 3 -0.55 36.74 -16.10
CA LEU A 3 -0.90 35.32 -16.17
C LEU A 3 -2.42 35.17 -16.31
N SER A 4 -2.86 34.15 -17.03
CA SER A 4 -4.30 33.87 -17.15
C SER A 4 -4.85 33.24 -15.86
N SER A 5 -6.13 33.48 -15.57
CA SER A 5 -6.84 32.81 -14.46
C SER A 5 -6.77 31.27 -14.57
N ALA A 6 -6.76 30.72 -15.80
CA ALA A 6 -6.59 29.29 -16.03
C ALA A 6 -5.23 28.76 -15.53
N THR A 7 -4.17 29.56 -15.65
CA THR A 7 -2.84 29.21 -15.14
C THR A 7 -2.82 29.13 -13.62
N LEU A 8 -3.44 30.10 -12.93
CA LEU A 8 -3.54 30.09 -11.47
C LEU A 8 -4.40 28.93 -10.95
N SER A 9 -5.50 28.62 -11.64
CA SER A 9 -6.33 27.44 -11.34
C SER A 9 -5.55 26.13 -11.49
N ALA A 10 -4.73 26.00 -12.55
CA ALA A 10 -3.88 24.82 -12.75
C ALA A 10 -2.82 24.67 -11.64
N ILE A 11 -2.21 25.78 -11.19
CA ILE A 11 -1.27 25.77 -10.06
C ILE A 11 -1.97 25.34 -8.77
N GLN A 12 -3.18 25.84 -8.51
CA GLN A 12 -3.96 25.45 -7.34
C GLN A 12 -4.33 23.95 -7.37
N GLN A 13 -4.73 23.44 -8.53
CA GLN A 13 -5.03 22.01 -8.70
C GLN A 13 -3.78 21.14 -8.47
N ALA A 14 -2.62 21.56 -8.98
CA ALA A 14 -1.35 20.88 -8.72
C ALA A 14 -1.02 20.86 -7.22
N GLY A 15 -1.21 21.99 -6.52
CA GLY A 15 -1.04 22.08 -5.07
C GLY A 15 -1.96 21.14 -4.29
N ALA A 16 -3.23 21.05 -4.68
CA ALA A 16 -4.19 20.13 -4.04
C ALA A 16 -3.82 18.65 -4.25
N ALA A 17 -3.33 18.30 -5.44
CA ALA A 17 -2.86 16.94 -5.73
C ALA A 17 -1.61 16.57 -4.91
N VAL A 18 -0.64 17.50 -4.81
CA VAL A 18 0.56 17.31 -3.99
C VAL A 18 0.23 17.18 -2.51
N PHE A 19 -0.67 18.02 -1.99
CA PHE A 19 -1.15 17.92 -0.61
C PHE A 19 -1.82 16.57 -0.32
N SER A 20 -2.66 16.09 -1.25
CA SER A 20 -3.30 14.78 -1.11
C SER A 20 -2.28 13.64 -1.08
N ALA A 21 -1.28 13.69 -1.96
CA ALA A 21 -0.19 12.72 -1.98
C ALA A 21 0.67 12.77 -0.70
N ASP A 22 0.94 13.96 -0.17
CA ASP A 22 1.67 14.12 1.10
C ASP A 22 0.89 13.52 2.28
N LEU A 23 -0.44 13.69 2.31
CA LEU A 23 -1.29 13.10 3.34
C LEU A 23 -1.23 11.56 3.30
N GLU A 24 -1.32 10.97 2.11
CA GLU A 24 -1.17 9.52 1.93
C GLU A 24 0.22 9.03 2.35
N LEU A 25 1.28 9.75 1.97
CA LEU A 25 2.65 9.41 2.38
C LEU A 25 2.82 9.49 3.89
N LYS A 26 2.32 10.55 4.55
CA LYS A 26 2.36 10.69 6.02
C LYS A 26 1.64 9.53 6.72
N ASN A 27 0.50 9.09 6.19
CA ASN A 27 -0.20 7.92 6.71
C ASN A 27 0.62 6.63 6.50
N ALA A 28 1.19 6.44 5.32
CA ALA A 28 2.07 5.31 5.05
C ALA A 28 3.30 5.29 5.98
N VAL A 29 3.93 6.45 6.24
CA VAL A 29 5.05 6.55 7.20
C VAL A 29 4.63 6.10 8.59
N LYS A 30 3.44 6.49 9.07
CA LYS A 30 2.89 6.06 10.36
C LYS A 30 2.66 4.55 10.40
N ASP A 31 2.05 3.99 9.36
CA ASP A 31 1.78 2.55 9.27
C ASP A 31 3.09 1.74 9.25
N TYR A 32 4.10 2.21 8.50
CA TYR A 32 5.42 1.58 8.49
C TYR A 32 6.12 1.71 9.85
N ALA A 33 6.03 2.86 10.52
CA ALA A 33 6.58 3.04 11.87
C ALA A 33 5.95 2.07 12.87
N GLN A 34 4.64 1.87 12.81
CA GLN A 34 3.93 0.90 13.65
C GLN A 34 4.39 -0.54 13.36
N ARG A 35 4.60 -0.90 12.09
CA ARG A 35 5.12 -2.23 11.72
C ARG A 35 6.54 -2.44 12.21
N VAL A 36 7.41 -1.44 12.08
CA VAL A 36 8.78 -1.49 12.61
C VAL A 36 8.74 -1.67 14.12
N ASN A 37 7.95 -0.87 14.83
CA ASN A 37 7.81 -0.96 16.28
C ASN A 37 7.29 -2.35 16.71
N ALA A 38 6.23 -2.85 16.06
CA ALA A 38 5.70 -4.19 16.34
C ALA A 38 6.72 -5.30 16.07
N ALA A 39 7.51 -5.19 15.01
CA ALA A 39 8.59 -6.14 14.69
C ALA A 39 9.73 -6.07 15.73
N MET A 40 10.12 -4.88 16.16
CA MET A 40 11.14 -4.68 17.19
C MET A 40 10.70 -5.18 18.56
N VAL A 41 9.43 -4.97 18.94
CA VAL A 41 8.87 -5.45 20.21
C VAL A 41 8.72 -6.97 20.22
N SER A 42 8.34 -7.58 19.09
CA SER A 42 8.12 -9.03 19.01
C SER A 42 9.42 -9.83 18.89
N ASN A 43 10.38 -9.36 18.09
CA ASN A 43 11.68 -10.00 17.95
C ASN A 43 12.76 -8.97 17.57
N PRO A 44 13.45 -8.37 18.56
CA PRO A 44 14.36 -7.24 18.30
C PRO A 44 15.59 -7.62 17.46
N TYR A 45 16.04 -8.88 17.50
CA TYR A 45 17.27 -9.33 16.82
C TYR A 45 17.02 -9.94 15.44
N HIS A 46 15.79 -9.86 14.93
CA HIS A 46 15.46 -10.41 13.62
C HIS A 46 16.11 -9.57 12.51
N LEU A 47 16.93 -10.20 11.66
CA LEU A 47 17.64 -9.57 10.54
C LEU A 47 16.71 -8.83 9.55
N GLY A 48 15.43 -9.24 9.45
CA GLY A 48 14.44 -8.55 8.64
C GLY A 48 14.04 -7.16 9.19
N ASN A 49 14.27 -6.88 10.46
CA ASN A 49 13.90 -5.60 11.07
C ASN A 49 14.72 -4.44 10.49
N ASP A 50 16.00 -4.67 10.19
CA ASP A 50 16.85 -3.68 9.54
C ASP A 50 16.27 -3.26 8.19
N SER A 51 15.82 -4.24 7.39
CA SER A 51 15.18 -3.95 6.10
C SER A 51 13.85 -3.18 6.25
N LEU A 52 13.07 -3.47 7.30
CA LEU A 52 11.83 -2.74 7.59
C LEU A 52 12.14 -1.30 8.01
N PHE A 53 13.18 -1.11 8.82
CA PHE A 53 13.64 0.21 9.24
C PHE A 53 14.18 1.05 8.09
N GLU A 54 14.99 0.46 7.20
CA GLU A 54 15.46 1.12 5.98
C GLU A 54 14.29 1.52 5.07
N ASN A 55 13.32 0.61 4.85
CA ASN A 55 12.14 0.93 4.06
C ASN A 55 11.34 2.07 4.69
N TRP A 56 11.17 2.08 6.01
CA TRP A 56 10.51 3.19 6.72
C TRP A 56 11.23 4.52 6.51
N LYS A 57 12.57 4.57 6.61
CA LYS A 57 13.36 5.78 6.32
C LYS A 57 13.17 6.28 4.89
N VAL A 58 13.11 5.37 3.92
CA VAL A 58 12.89 5.73 2.51
C VAL A 58 11.53 6.41 2.34
N VAL A 59 10.47 5.84 2.91
CA VAL A 59 9.12 6.44 2.85
C VAL A 59 9.08 7.77 3.60
N ALA A 60 9.75 7.89 4.75
CA ALA A 60 9.84 9.14 5.51
C ALA A 60 10.56 10.25 4.71
N ARG A 61 11.66 9.91 4.03
CA ARG A 61 12.37 10.85 3.16
C ARG A 61 11.48 11.27 1.97
N LEU A 62 10.71 10.35 1.40
CA LEU A 62 9.77 10.66 0.33
C LEU A 62 8.67 11.62 0.78
N SER A 63 8.11 11.42 1.98
CA SER A 63 7.15 12.37 2.57
C SER A 63 7.79 13.75 2.78
N GLN A 64 9.02 13.80 3.30
CA GLN A 64 9.74 15.06 3.45
C GLN A 64 9.96 15.78 2.12
N THR A 65 10.30 15.05 1.05
CA THR A 65 10.45 15.66 -0.28
C THR A 65 9.14 16.19 -0.82
N MET A 66 8.01 15.50 -0.56
CA MET A 66 6.69 15.97 -1.00
C MET A 66 6.28 17.25 -0.28
N ALA A 67 6.54 17.35 1.03
CA ALA A 67 6.32 18.57 1.79
C ALA A 67 7.14 19.75 1.25
N GLY A 68 8.40 19.52 0.84
CA GLY A 68 9.22 20.53 0.18
C GLY A 68 8.63 20.99 -1.17
N ILE A 69 8.11 20.06 -1.97
CA ILE A 69 7.43 20.39 -3.23
C ILE A 69 6.15 21.22 -2.97
N GLU A 70 5.40 20.90 -1.91
CA GLU A 70 4.22 21.68 -1.52
C GLU A 70 4.59 23.14 -1.19
N GLU A 71 5.70 23.36 -0.46
CA GLU A 71 6.21 24.70 -0.18
C GLU A 71 6.61 25.45 -1.45
N GLU A 72 7.28 24.78 -2.39
CA GLU A 72 7.62 25.39 -3.69
C GLU A 72 6.37 25.76 -4.50
N ILE A 73 5.34 24.90 -4.52
CA ILE A 73 4.08 25.22 -5.21
C ILE A 73 3.37 26.41 -4.54
N LYS A 74 3.43 26.53 -3.22
CA LYS A 74 2.89 27.72 -2.51
C LYS A 74 3.60 28.99 -2.94
N LYS A 75 4.94 28.96 -3.06
CA LYS A 75 5.71 30.12 -3.56
C LYS A 75 5.33 30.46 -5.00
N VAL A 76 5.24 29.46 -5.88
CA VAL A 76 4.84 29.65 -7.28
C VAL A 76 3.44 30.26 -7.38
N TYR A 77 2.49 29.79 -6.56
CA TYR A 77 1.15 30.35 -6.50
C TYR A 77 1.17 31.82 -6.04
N GLN A 78 1.95 32.16 -5.02
CA GLN A 78 2.05 33.53 -4.52
C GLN A 78 2.59 34.49 -5.60
N VAL A 79 3.68 34.13 -6.26
CA VAL A 79 4.23 34.91 -7.38
C VAL A 79 3.23 35.02 -8.53
N ALA A 80 2.53 33.93 -8.86
CA ALA A 80 1.53 33.94 -9.92
C ALA A 80 0.32 34.82 -9.58
N ALA A 81 -0.08 34.86 -8.31
CA ALA A 81 -1.17 35.70 -7.82
C ALA A 81 -0.82 37.19 -7.85
N GLU A 82 0.42 37.56 -7.48
CA GLU A 82 0.93 38.94 -7.56
C GLU A 82 0.92 39.46 -9.01
N LEU A 83 1.36 38.63 -9.97
CA LEU A 83 1.35 38.96 -11.41
C LEU A 83 -0.05 39.11 -12.02
N ILE A 84 -1.09 38.60 -11.37
CA ILE A 84 -2.50 38.78 -11.76
C ILE A 84 -3.10 40.02 -11.09
N ALA A 85 -2.73 40.28 -9.84
CA ALA A 85 -3.20 41.45 -9.09
C ALA A 85 -2.74 42.78 -9.72
N ASP A 86 -1.54 42.83 -10.31
CA ASP A 86 -1.03 44.01 -11.03
C ASP A 86 -1.80 44.32 -12.33
N ASP A 87 -2.58 43.38 -12.87
CA ASP A 87 -3.34 43.54 -14.12
C ASP A 87 -4.84 43.75 -13.90
N GLN A 88 -5.32 43.75 -12.64
CA GLN A 88 -6.64 44.26 -12.31
C GLN A 88 -6.54 45.79 -12.21
N PRO A 89 -7.06 46.57 -13.19
CA PRO A 89 -7.34 47.96 -12.89
C PRO A 89 -8.31 47.94 -11.71
N LEU A 90 -7.90 48.56 -10.60
CA LEU A 90 -8.77 48.99 -9.53
C LEU A 90 -9.89 49.83 -10.16
N VAL A 91 -10.93 49.16 -10.66
CA VAL A 91 -12.23 49.78 -10.83
C VAL A 91 -12.72 49.95 -9.41
N VAL A 92 -12.30 51.07 -8.82
CA VAL A 92 -12.92 51.67 -7.65
C VAL A 92 -14.36 51.94 -8.04
N GLN A 93 -15.21 50.92 -7.98
CA GLN A 93 -16.62 51.13 -7.70
C GLN A 93 -16.68 51.48 -6.22
N VAL A 94 -16.54 52.76 -5.93
CA VAL A 94 -17.09 53.36 -4.72
C VAL A 94 -18.59 53.07 -4.73
N ALA A 95 -18.98 51.93 -4.16
CA ALA A 95 -20.34 51.72 -3.71
C ALA A 95 -20.62 52.83 -2.68
N SER A 96 -21.45 53.78 -3.09
CA SER A 96 -21.95 54.84 -2.23
C SER A 96 -22.52 54.23 -0.95
N LEU A 97 -21.96 54.63 0.18
CA LEU A 97 -22.42 54.29 1.52
C LEU A 97 -23.85 54.83 1.71
N ALA A 98 -24.85 53.96 1.63
CA ALA A 98 -26.17 54.27 2.15
C ALA A 98 -26.14 54.11 3.69
N ALA A 99 -26.54 55.19 4.36
CA ALA A 99 -26.56 55.35 5.82
C ALA A 99 -27.50 54.36 6.55
N PRO A 100 -27.30 54.13 7.86
CA PRO A 100 -27.89 53.01 8.59
C PRO A 100 -29.34 53.29 8.99
N ILE A 101 -30.23 52.35 8.70
CA ILE A 101 -31.58 52.30 9.29
C ILE A 101 -31.52 51.36 10.49
N ARG A 102 -31.60 51.93 11.69
CA ARG A 102 -31.88 51.18 12.92
C ARG A 102 -33.34 50.74 12.93
N ALA A 103 -33.58 49.47 13.19
CA ALA A 103 -34.80 49.03 13.84
C ALA A 103 -34.51 47.78 14.71
N ASN A 104 -34.75 47.97 16.01
CA ASN A 104 -35.17 46.95 16.98
C ASN A 104 -36.08 45.88 16.32
N ASP A 105 -36.09 44.60 16.70
CA ASP A 105 -36.31 44.12 18.06
C ASP A 105 -36.10 42.59 18.12
N ALA A 106 -35.78 42.14 19.34
CA ALA A 106 -36.27 40.92 19.98
C ALA A 106 -36.05 39.51 19.36
N SER A 107 -35.19 38.77 20.07
CA SER A 107 -35.58 37.57 20.84
C SER A 107 -35.27 36.16 20.29
N VAL A 108 -34.98 35.31 21.28
CA VAL A 108 -35.07 33.83 21.33
C VAL A 108 -33.82 33.02 20.93
N VAL A 109 -32.98 32.83 21.95
CA VAL A 109 -32.42 31.56 22.42
C VAL A 109 -32.92 30.30 21.70
N SER A 110 -32.00 29.48 21.18
CA SER A 110 -32.05 28.03 21.40
C SER A 110 -30.68 27.39 21.23
N GLN A 111 -30.12 27.10 22.40
CA GLN A 111 -29.12 26.09 22.70
C GLN A 111 -29.69 24.71 22.38
N ASN A 112 -28.92 23.87 21.68
CA ASN A 112 -29.01 22.40 21.64
C ASN A 112 -27.67 21.97 21.02
N ASP A 113 -26.61 21.68 21.77
CA ASP A 113 -26.43 20.49 22.60
C ASP A 113 -26.77 19.20 21.84
N MET A 114 -25.76 18.60 21.21
CA MET A 114 -25.65 17.15 21.08
C MET A 114 -24.18 16.75 21.07
N THR A 115 -23.84 16.04 22.13
CA THR A 115 -22.56 15.42 22.50
C THR A 115 -22.31 14.13 21.70
N PRO A 116 -21.06 13.61 21.71
CA PRO A 116 -20.62 12.53 20.83
C PRO A 116 -21.07 11.15 21.35
N THR A 117 -21.51 10.29 20.44
CA THR A 117 -21.91 8.92 20.76
C THR A 117 -20.69 8.00 20.81
N ASP A 118 -20.38 7.56 22.03
CA ASP A 118 -19.44 6.49 22.38
C ASP A 118 -19.99 5.11 21.93
N VAL A 119 -19.15 4.28 21.33
CA VAL A 119 -19.45 2.85 21.07
C VAL A 119 -18.35 2.00 21.70
N LEU A 120 -18.58 1.63 22.94
CA LEU A 120 -18.00 0.49 23.63
C LEU A 120 -18.59 -0.82 23.08
N VAL A 121 -17.76 -1.72 22.55
CA VAL A 121 -18.10 -3.16 22.54
C VAL A 121 -16.94 -3.99 23.09
N LYS A 122 -17.32 -4.80 24.07
CA LYS A 122 -16.53 -5.51 25.07
C LYS A 122 -16.18 -6.93 24.57
N SER A 123 -14.94 -7.31 24.86
CA SER A 123 -14.35 -8.66 24.69
C SER A 123 -15.04 -9.81 25.46
N LYS A 124 -15.00 -11.06 24.92
CA LYS A 124 -14.28 -12.27 25.45
C LYS A 124 -14.91 -13.66 25.14
N LYS A 125 -13.99 -14.62 24.89
CA LYS A 125 -13.97 -16.08 25.25
C LYS A 125 -14.89 -17.03 24.44
N LYS A 126 -14.64 -18.34 24.23
CA LYS A 126 -13.63 -19.33 24.70
C LYS A 126 -13.63 -20.59 23.79
N LYS A 127 -12.45 -21.20 23.64
CA LYS A 127 -12.07 -22.63 23.47
C LYS A 127 -13.14 -23.70 23.14
N LEU A 128 -12.83 -24.56 22.16
CA LEU A 128 -13.13 -26.00 22.24
C LEU A 128 -11.87 -26.84 21.98
N LYS A 129 -11.68 -27.84 22.85
CA LYS A 129 -10.70 -28.93 22.74
C LYS A 129 -11.33 -30.08 21.95
N SER A 130 -10.55 -30.75 21.11
CA SER A 130 -10.69 -32.16 20.72
C SER A 130 -9.42 -32.49 19.92
N GLY A 131 -8.70 -33.59 20.05
CA GLY A 131 -8.87 -34.80 20.81
C GLY A 131 -7.68 -35.67 20.41
N THR A 132 -6.99 -36.23 21.40
CA THR A 132 -5.89 -37.18 21.22
C THR A 132 -6.40 -38.44 20.52
N THR A 133 -5.75 -38.86 19.43
CA THR A 133 -5.59 -40.29 19.12
C THR A 133 -4.15 -40.58 18.72
N ARG A 134 -3.71 -41.74 19.20
CA ARG A 134 -2.34 -42.22 19.35
C ARG A 134 -2.25 -43.50 18.52
N SER A 135 -1.27 -43.64 17.65
CA SER A 135 -0.79 -44.94 17.14
C SER A 135 0.61 -44.74 16.55
N THR A 136 1.66 -44.92 17.33
CA THR A 136 2.47 -46.15 17.48
C THR A 136 3.18 -46.65 16.20
N ARG A 137 4.50 -46.74 16.37
CA ARG A 137 5.46 -47.73 15.84
C ARG A 137 6.38 -47.35 14.66
N ALA A 138 7.60 -47.00 15.09
CA ALA A 138 8.96 -46.99 14.54
C ALA A 138 9.38 -48.22 13.66
N PRO A 139 10.68 -48.41 13.28
CA PRO A 139 11.68 -47.54 12.61
C PRO A 139 12.51 -48.23 11.49
N LYS A 140 13.12 -47.45 10.56
CA LYS A 140 14.44 -47.61 9.83
C LYS A 140 14.77 -48.95 9.09
N PRO A 141 15.90 -49.07 8.34
CA PRO A 141 16.66 -48.14 7.50
C PRO A 141 16.97 -48.73 6.09
N GLY A 142 17.53 -47.93 5.17
CA GLY A 142 18.10 -48.48 3.92
C GLY A 142 18.72 -47.40 3.03
N PRO A 143 20.02 -47.48 2.69
CA PRO A 143 20.77 -46.43 2.02
C PRO A 143 20.81 -46.62 0.49
N SER A 144 21.22 -45.55 -0.22
CA SER A 144 21.93 -45.51 -1.53
C SER A 144 21.36 -44.41 -2.45
N PRO A 145 22.12 -43.93 -3.45
CA PRO A 145 23.52 -43.52 -3.42
C PRO A 145 23.68 -42.08 -4.00
N VAL A 146 24.91 -41.60 -3.94
CA VAL A 146 25.35 -40.27 -4.38
C VAL A 146 25.71 -40.27 -5.88
N LYS A 147 25.37 -39.15 -6.57
CA LYS A 147 25.84 -38.59 -7.88
C LYS A 147 25.18 -39.10 -9.18
N PRO A 148 25.18 -38.31 -10.30
CA PRO A 148 25.97 -37.10 -10.61
C PRO A 148 25.19 -35.87 -11.17
N VAL A 149 25.93 -34.78 -11.33
CA VAL A 149 25.60 -33.59 -12.13
C VAL A 149 25.18 -34.00 -13.55
N GLY A 150 24.05 -33.48 -14.03
CA GLY A 150 23.61 -33.70 -15.42
C GLY A 150 22.40 -32.82 -15.75
N VAL A 151 22.63 -31.84 -16.63
CA VAL A 151 21.61 -30.99 -17.25
C VAL A 151 20.54 -31.89 -17.88
N ARG A 152 19.33 -31.91 -17.31
CA ARG A 152 18.16 -32.53 -17.92
C ARG A 152 16.94 -31.63 -17.72
N LYS A 153 16.43 -31.10 -18.84
CA LYS A 153 15.05 -30.64 -18.99
C LYS A 153 14.12 -31.81 -18.68
N SER A 154 13.80 -32.04 -17.41
CA SER A 154 12.69 -32.92 -17.05
C SER A 154 11.45 -32.05 -16.95
N THR A 155 10.45 -32.37 -17.77
CA THR A 155 9.04 -32.07 -17.53
C THR A 155 8.61 -32.76 -16.24
N GLN A 156 9.10 -32.26 -15.11
CA GLN A 156 8.76 -32.73 -13.78
C GLN A 156 7.27 -32.45 -13.59
N GLN A 157 6.49 -33.52 -13.48
CA GLN A 157 5.11 -33.42 -13.01
C GLN A 157 5.13 -32.70 -11.66
N LEU A 158 4.54 -31.50 -11.64
CA LEU A 158 4.45 -30.71 -10.43
C LEU A 158 3.48 -31.44 -9.51
N ASN A 159 3.95 -31.88 -8.35
CA ASN A 159 3.12 -32.49 -7.31
C ASN A 159 3.22 -31.69 -6.01
N GLY A 160 2.14 -31.64 -5.23
CA GLY A 160 2.04 -30.92 -3.97
C GLY A 160 1.84 -29.40 -4.12
N ASN A 161 2.50 -28.61 -3.27
CA ASN A 161 2.34 -27.15 -3.20
C ASN A 161 2.55 -26.42 -4.55
N PRO A 162 3.55 -26.78 -5.40
CA PRO A 162 3.69 -26.16 -6.71
C PRO A 162 2.48 -26.38 -7.64
N ALA A 163 1.81 -27.53 -7.57
CA ALA A 163 0.65 -27.82 -8.40
C ALA A 163 -0.56 -26.97 -8.02
N LYS A 164 -0.81 -26.82 -6.71
CA LYS A 164 -1.87 -25.94 -6.18
C LYS A 164 -1.63 -24.49 -6.57
N LEU A 165 -0.37 -24.05 -6.50
CA LEU A 165 0.03 -22.70 -6.88
C LEU A 165 -0.15 -22.46 -8.38
N LEU A 166 0.19 -23.44 -9.21
CA LEU A 166 -0.02 -23.37 -10.66
C LEU A 166 -1.52 -23.28 -10.99
N GLN A 167 -2.37 -24.10 -10.36
CA GLN A 167 -3.83 -24.04 -10.58
C GLN A 167 -4.42 -22.67 -10.21
N TYR A 168 -3.88 -22.03 -9.17
CA TYR A 168 -4.26 -20.66 -8.80
C TYR A 168 -3.73 -19.63 -9.80
N PHE A 169 -2.49 -19.81 -10.28
CA PHE A 169 -1.89 -18.92 -11.28
C PHE A 169 -2.58 -19.03 -12.64
N GLU A 170 -3.07 -20.20 -13.04
CA GLU A 170 -3.87 -20.36 -14.26
C GLU A 170 -5.17 -19.55 -14.24
N LYS A 171 -5.76 -19.34 -13.06
CA LYS A 171 -6.99 -18.54 -12.91
C LYS A 171 -6.75 -17.03 -13.01
N ILE A 172 -5.54 -16.57 -12.67
CA ILE A 172 -5.27 -15.14 -12.41
C ILE A 172 -4.27 -14.56 -13.41
N LEU A 173 -3.28 -15.35 -13.83
CA LEU A 173 -2.22 -14.91 -14.71
C LEU A 173 -2.60 -15.10 -16.17
N ASN A 174 -2.22 -14.13 -16.98
CA ASN A 174 -2.38 -14.18 -18.43
C ASN A 174 -1.05 -14.56 -19.10
N SER A 175 -1.11 -15.25 -20.24
CA SER A 175 0.10 -15.59 -21.01
C SER A 175 0.74 -14.37 -21.72
N LYS A 176 -0.06 -13.33 -21.98
CA LYS A 176 0.35 -12.14 -22.76
C LYS A 176 0.79 -10.95 -21.91
N LYS A 177 0.44 -10.91 -20.63
CA LYS A 177 0.69 -9.75 -19.74
C LYS A 177 1.27 -10.21 -18.41
N PHE A 178 2.29 -9.49 -17.93
CA PHE A 178 2.84 -9.69 -16.59
C PHE A 178 1.86 -9.10 -15.57
N THR A 179 1.48 -9.90 -14.57
CA THR A 179 0.59 -9.48 -13.50
C THR A 179 1.37 -9.47 -12.20
N VAL A 180 1.33 -8.36 -11.47
CA VAL A 180 1.95 -8.24 -10.14
C VAL A 180 1.14 -9.09 -9.18
N LEU A 181 1.78 -10.07 -8.55
CA LEU A 181 1.11 -10.98 -7.63
C LEU A 181 1.69 -10.84 -6.23
N SER A 182 0.82 -10.54 -5.26
CA SER A 182 1.19 -10.58 -3.85
C SER A 182 1.27 -12.04 -3.37
N GLN A 183 2.47 -12.46 -2.96
CA GLN A 183 2.69 -13.81 -2.41
C GLN A 183 1.85 -14.08 -1.16
N THR A 184 1.57 -13.04 -0.38
CA THR A 184 0.70 -13.13 0.81
C THR A 184 -0.74 -13.47 0.42
N ALA A 185 -1.29 -12.81 -0.61
CA ALA A 185 -2.64 -13.09 -1.10
C ALA A 185 -2.73 -14.50 -1.71
N ALA A 186 -1.74 -14.88 -2.53
CA ALA A 186 -1.66 -16.23 -3.08
C ALA A 186 -1.55 -17.31 -1.99
N GLY A 187 -0.84 -17.03 -0.88
CA GLY A 187 -0.72 -17.94 0.25
C GLY A 187 -2.02 -18.17 1.01
N GLN A 188 -2.85 -17.13 1.15
CA GLN A 188 -4.18 -17.27 1.76
C GLN A 188 -5.12 -18.12 0.90
N GLU A 189 -5.13 -17.88 -0.41
CA GLU A 189 -6.02 -18.59 -1.34
C GLU A 189 -5.60 -20.04 -1.59
N THR A 190 -4.29 -20.32 -1.62
CA THR A 190 -3.76 -21.68 -1.87
C THR A 190 -3.53 -22.49 -0.59
N GLY A 191 -3.58 -21.84 0.58
CA GLY A 191 -3.22 -22.44 1.87
C GLY A 191 -1.75 -22.83 1.98
N ILE A 192 -0.87 -22.27 1.14
CA ILE A 192 0.56 -22.58 1.14
C ILE A 192 1.28 -21.60 2.08
N PRO A 193 2.05 -22.09 3.07
CA PRO A 193 2.85 -21.24 3.94
C PRO A 193 3.85 -20.38 3.15
N LEU A 194 4.08 -19.14 3.58
CA LEU A 194 4.94 -18.19 2.85
C LEU A 194 6.36 -18.75 2.60
N GLY A 195 6.94 -19.49 3.56
CA GLY A 195 8.23 -20.14 3.38
C GLY A 195 8.26 -21.24 2.31
N SER A 196 7.12 -21.88 2.04
CA SER A 196 6.97 -22.86 0.95
C SER A 196 6.58 -22.24 -0.39
N MET A 197 6.09 -20.99 -0.38
CA MET A 197 5.68 -20.25 -1.58
C MET A 197 6.88 -19.96 -2.48
N THR A 198 7.97 -19.44 -1.93
CA THR A 198 9.20 -19.15 -2.69
C THR A 198 9.77 -20.40 -3.36
N ALA A 199 9.78 -21.52 -2.63
CA ALA A 199 10.23 -22.81 -3.17
C ALA A 199 9.31 -23.34 -4.27
N ALA A 200 7.99 -23.18 -4.12
CA ALA A 200 7.01 -23.57 -5.11
C ALA A 200 7.12 -22.72 -6.38
N THR A 201 7.18 -21.39 -6.25
CA THR A 201 7.36 -20.46 -7.37
C THR A 201 8.66 -20.72 -8.11
N LYS A 202 9.76 -20.98 -7.39
CA LYS A 202 11.05 -21.35 -8.02
C LYS A 202 10.92 -22.62 -8.86
N LYS A 203 10.24 -23.66 -8.35
CA LYS A 203 9.95 -24.89 -9.13
C LYS A 203 9.05 -24.64 -10.34
N LEU A 204 8.10 -23.70 -10.25
CA LEU A 204 7.25 -23.32 -11.40
C LEU A 204 8.01 -22.60 -12.51
N ILE A 205 9.03 -21.82 -12.14
CA ILE A 205 9.94 -21.17 -13.08
C ILE A 205 10.89 -22.21 -13.69
N GLU A 206 11.49 -23.07 -12.87
CA GLU A 206 12.39 -24.14 -13.32
C GLU A 206 11.71 -25.15 -14.25
N SER A 207 10.43 -25.48 -13.98
CA SER A 207 9.61 -26.33 -14.86
C SER A 207 9.11 -25.62 -16.12
N GLY A 208 9.40 -24.32 -16.26
CA GLY A 208 9.01 -23.51 -17.42
C GLY A 208 7.49 -23.36 -17.56
N ARG A 209 6.75 -23.42 -16.45
CA ARG A 209 5.29 -23.22 -16.44
C ARG A 209 4.91 -21.76 -16.18
N VAL A 210 5.79 -21.01 -15.53
CA VAL A 210 5.59 -19.61 -15.18
C VAL A 210 6.86 -18.84 -15.48
N ILE A 211 6.72 -17.62 -16.01
CA ILE A 211 7.85 -16.72 -16.26
C ILE A 211 7.78 -15.58 -15.25
N ALA A 212 8.86 -15.40 -14.50
CA ALA A 212 9.03 -14.25 -13.61
C ALA A 212 9.42 -13.00 -14.42
N GLY A 213 8.72 -11.90 -14.18
CA GLY A 213 9.01 -10.58 -14.69
C GLY A 213 9.70 -9.69 -13.65
N PRO A 214 9.98 -8.43 -13.98
CA PRO A 214 10.48 -7.45 -13.03
C PRO A 214 9.47 -7.23 -11.88
N THR A 215 9.97 -6.85 -10.71
CA THR A 215 9.19 -6.44 -9.53
C THR A 215 8.17 -7.46 -9.00
N GLY A 216 8.46 -8.77 -9.10
CA GLY A 216 7.59 -9.82 -8.55
C GLY A 216 6.32 -10.06 -9.38
N SER A 217 6.33 -9.64 -10.64
CA SER A 217 5.28 -9.97 -11.60
C SER A 217 5.49 -11.36 -12.21
N PHE A 218 4.40 -12.04 -12.54
CA PHE A 218 4.44 -13.37 -13.15
C PHE A 218 3.51 -13.41 -14.37
N ARG A 219 3.83 -14.28 -15.32
CA ARG A 219 2.95 -14.65 -16.44
C ARG A 219 3.02 -16.16 -16.68
N LEU A 220 1.96 -16.73 -17.24
CA LEU A 220 1.99 -18.13 -17.66
C LEU A 220 2.97 -18.30 -18.82
N ALA A 221 3.75 -19.36 -18.79
CA ALA A 221 4.56 -19.74 -19.94
C ALA A 221 3.62 -20.24 -21.04
N THR A 222 3.72 -19.65 -22.22
CA THR A 222 2.98 -20.14 -23.40
C THR A 222 3.56 -21.52 -23.74
N ALA A 223 2.73 -22.56 -23.69
CA ALA A 223 3.12 -23.89 -24.16
C ALA A 223 3.57 -23.74 -25.62
N LYS A 224 4.81 -24.15 -25.89
CA LYS A 224 5.37 -24.19 -27.24
C LYS A 224 5.12 -25.56 -27.83
#